data_AF-A0A089M6S1-F1
#
_entry.id   AF-A0A089M6S1-F1
#
_cell.length_a   1.000
_cell.length_b   1.000
_cell.length_c   1.000
_cell.angle_alpha   90.00
_cell.angle_beta   90.00
_cell.angle_gamma   90.00
#
_symmetry.space_group_name_H-M   'P 1'
#
loop_
_entity.id
_entity.type
_entity.pdbx_description
1 polymer ?
#
loop_
_entity_poly.entity_id
_entity_poly.type
_entity_poly.pdbx_seq_one_letter_code
_entity_poly.pdbx_strand_id
1 'polypeptide(L)'
;MSSKKRIEDEDGYKTAIDYLTEHGPILDDPLPDPKHDIEKIKRIYAVTEQRIHEYKRGQMVLLYPSLKKVYKAAGVEYQEFKREGL
;
A
#
# COMPACT_ATOMS: atom_id res chain seq x y z
N MET A 1 11.19 -2.55 -11.50
CA MET A 1 10.72 -2.02 -10.20
C MET A 1 11.25 -2.91 -9.09
N SER A 2 11.89 -2.34 -8.07
CA SER A 2 12.58 -3.12 -7.02
C SER A 2 11.58 -3.93 -6.20
N SER A 3 11.77 -5.25 -6.19
CA SER A 3 11.00 -6.27 -5.49
C SER A 3 11.01 -6.18 -3.95
N LYS A 4 11.72 -5.21 -3.36
CA LYS A 4 11.99 -5.16 -1.91
C LYS A 4 10.91 -4.50 -1.03
N LYS A 5 9.75 -4.10 -1.58
CA LYS A 5 8.69 -3.39 -0.81
C LYS A 5 7.27 -3.82 -1.19
N ARG A 6 7.03 -5.08 -1.56
CA ARG A 6 5.65 -5.61 -1.70
C ARG A 6 5.10 -5.97 -0.32
N ILE A 7 3.78 -5.98 -0.23
CA ILE A 7 3.07 -6.56 0.92
C ILE A 7 2.79 -8.00 0.55
N GLU A 8 3.34 -8.95 1.31
CA GLU A 8 3.31 -10.37 0.95
C GLU A 8 2.09 -11.08 1.53
N ASP A 9 1.68 -10.67 2.73
CA ASP A 9 0.66 -11.33 3.54
C ASP A 9 -0.15 -10.30 4.37
N GLU A 10 -1.03 -10.82 5.22
CA GLU A 10 -1.87 -10.02 6.12
C GLU A 10 -1.05 -9.29 7.19
N ASP A 11 0.02 -9.89 7.71
CA ASP A 11 0.88 -9.26 8.72
C ASP A 11 1.63 -8.05 8.16
N GLY A 12 2.15 -8.18 6.93
CA GLY A 12 2.73 -7.06 6.20
C GLY A 12 1.70 -5.97 5.89
N TYR A 13 0.46 -6.35 5.58
CA TYR A 13 -0.62 -5.40 5.36
C TYR A 13 -0.96 -4.63 6.64
N LYS A 14 -1.07 -5.32 7.78
CA LYS A 14 -1.31 -4.71 9.08
C LYS A 14 -0.19 -3.74 9.46
N THR A 15 1.07 -4.16 9.31
CA THR A 15 2.24 -3.31 9.56
C THR A 15 2.20 -2.02 8.73
N ALA A 16 1.78 -2.12 7.46
CA ALA A 16 1.64 -0.96 6.59
C ALA A 16 0.52 -0.02 7.06
N ILE A 17 -0.62 -0.56 7.51
CA ILE A 17 -1.73 0.23 8.07
C ILE A 17 -1.34 0.90 9.39
N ASP A 18 -0.65 0.18 10.26
CA ASP A 18 -0.16 0.71 11.54
C ASP A 18 0.78 1.89 11.29
N TYR A 19 1.68 1.79 10.31
CA TYR A 19 2.55 2.90 9.91
C TYR A 19 1.76 4.15 9.48
N LEU A 20 0.76 3.99 8.60
CA LEU A 20 -0.08 5.13 8.16
C LEU A 20 -0.84 5.74 9.33
N THR A 21 -1.36 4.91 10.23
CA THR A 21 -2.13 5.36 11.39
C THR A 21 -1.28 6.13 12.39
N GLU A 22 -0.05 5.67 12.64
CA GLU A 22 0.91 6.33 13.53
C GLU A 22 1.41 7.67 12.96
N HIS A 23 1.64 7.73 11.65
CA HIS A 23 2.32 8.87 11.02
C HIS A 23 1.38 9.88 10.36
N GLY A 24 0.13 9.50 10.08
CA GLY A 24 -0.89 10.41 9.55
C GLY A 24 -1.07 11.67 10.40
N PRO A 25 -1.26 11.55 11.73
CA PRO A 25 -1.39 12.72 12.62
C PRO A 25 -0.18 13.65 12.60
N ILE A 26 1.03 13.13 12.37
CA ILE A 26 2.25 13.95 12.26
C ILE A 26 2.24 14.79 10.98
N LEU A 27 1.69 14.25 9.88
CA LEU A 27 1.58 14.94 8.60
C LEU A 27 0.43 15.95 8.55
N ASP A 28 -0.64 15.67 9.30
CA ASP A 28 -1.83 16.54 9.39
C ASP A 28 -1.60 17.74 10.33
N ASP A 29 -0.56 17.70 11.17
CA ASP A 29 -0.20 18.82 12.05
C ASP A 29 0.32 20.02 11.23
N PRO A 30 -0.33 21.19 11.29
CA PRO A 30 0.14 22.40 10.61
C PRO A 30 1.44 22.96 11.18
N LEU A 31 1.86 22.54 12.39
CA LEU A 31 3.11 22.92 13.04
C LEU A 31 3.78 21.70 13.67
N PRO A 32 4.30 20.76 12.85
CA PRO A 32 4.79 19.49 13.34
C PRO A 32 6.06 19.65 14.18
N ASP A 33 6.23 18.76 15.17
CA ASP A 33 7.41 18.75 16.04
C ASP A 33 8.70 18.66 15.20
N PRO A 34 9.66 19.60 15.36
CA PRO A 34 10.91 19.63 14.59
C PRO A 34 11.76 18.36 14.68
N LYS A 35 11.53 17.50 15.68
CA LYS A 35 12.21 16.19 15.78
C LYS A 35 11.81 15.21 14.66
N HIS A 36 10.68 15.45 14.00
CA HIS A 36 10.20 14.61 12.91
C HIS A 36 10.73 15.09 11.57
N ASP A 37 11.32 14.17 10.81
CA ASP A 37 11.68 14.43 9.42
C ASP A 37 10.43 14.30 8.54
N ILE A 38 9.70 15.41 8.40
CA ILE A 38 8.41 15.46 7.69
C ILE A 38 8.53 15.04 6.24
N GLU A 39 9.59 15.44 5.54
CA GLU A 39 9.79 15.09 4.14
C GLU A 39 10.09 13.61 3.96
N LYS A 40 10.81 13.00 4.90
CA LYS A 40 10.98 11.54 4.92
C LYS A 40 9.67 10.82 5.21
N ILE A 41 8.89 11.28 6.20
CA ILE A 41 7.61 10.67 6.56
C ILE A 41 6.65 10.72 5.38
N LYS A 42 6.50 11.87 4.70
CA LYS A 42 5.67 12.00 3.49
C LYS A 42 6.04 10.98 2.41
N ARG A 43 7.35 10.82 2.12
CA ARG A 43 7.82 9.88 1.10
C ARG A 43 7.49 8.43 1.47
N ILE A 44 7.70 8.04 2.73
CA ILE A 44 7.39 6.68 3.17
C ILE A 44 5.87 6.48 3.18
N TYR A 45 5.11 7.43 3.70
CA TYR A 45 3.65 7.41 3.73
C TYR A 45 3.06 7.19 2.33
N ALA A 46 3.46 7.99 1.34
CA ALA A 46 2.97 7.86 -0.03
C ALA A 46 3.30 6.49 -0.65
N VAL A 47 4.50 5.97 -0.40
CA VAL A 47 4.88 4.62 -0.87
C VAL A 47 4.06 3.55 -0.15
N THR A 48 3.87 3.66 1.16
CA THR A 48 3.10 2.71 1.97
C THR A 48 1.64 2.68 1.52
N GLU A 49 1.01 3.84 1.32
CA GLU A 49 -0.35 3.98 0.81
C GLU A 49 -0.50 3.33 -0.57
N GLN A 50 0.42 3.61 -1.50
CA GLN A 50 0.43 2.99 -2.82
C GLN A 50 0.45 1.45 -2.71
N ARG A 51 1.30 0.88 -1.84
CA ARG A 51 1.42 -0.58 -1.68
C ARG A 51 0.19 -1.21 -1.07
N ILE A 52 -0.46 -0.55 -0.11
CA ILE A 52 -1.75 -0.98 0.46
C ILE A 52 -2.81 -1.06 -0.65
N HIS A 53 -2.90 -0.05 -1.50
CA HIS A 53 -3.85 -0.04 -2.61
C HIS A 53 -3.59 -1.16 -3.63
N GLU A 54 -2.33 -1.36 -4.02
CA GLU A 54 -1.98 -2.44 -4.94
C GLU A 54 -2.24 -3.83 -4.32
N TYR A 55 -1.98 -4.01 -3.01
CA TYR A 55 -2.27 -5.25 -2.28
C TYR A 55 -3.77 -5.53 -2.27
N LYS A 56 -4.60 -4.56 -1.88
CA LYS A 56 -6.06 -4.71 -1.87
C LYS A 56 -6.61 -5.06 -3.25
N ARG A 57 -6.15 -4.36 -4.29
CA ARG A 57 -6.54 -4.68 -5.68
C ARG A 57 -6.11 -6.09 -6.07
N GLY A 58 -4.93 -6.53 -5.64
CA GLY A 58 -4.47 -7.90 -5.86
C GLY A 58 -5.35 -8.96 -5.18
N GLN A 59 -5.74 -8.73 -3.93
CA GLN A 59 -6.69 -9.59 -3.20
C GLN A 59 -8.05 -9.64 -3.90
N MET A 60 -8.55 -8.49 -4.39
CA MET A 60 -9.79 -8.44 -5.16
C MET A 60 -9.69 -9.20 -6.48
N VAL A 61 -8.54 -9.18 -7.15
CA VAL A 61 -8.30 -9.95 -8.39
C VAL A 61 -8.26 -11.46 -8.13
N LEU A 62 -7.77 -11.91 -6.97
CA LEU A 62 -7.83 -13.32 -6.58
C LEU A 62 -9.28 -13.82 -6.46
N LEU A 63 -10.15 -12.99 -5.87
CA LEU A 63 -11.58 -13.29 -5.70
C LEU A 63 -12.36 -13.14 -7.01
N TYR A 64 -12.03 -12.12 -7.80
CA TYR A 64 -12.74 -11.73 -9.02
C TYR A 64 -11.75 -11.45 -10.18
N PRO A 65 -11.33 -12.49 -10.93
CA PRO A 65 -10.33 -12.33 -11.99
C PRO A 65 -10.71 -11.36 -13.11
N SER A 66 -12.00 -11.08 -13.31
CA SER A 66 -12.50 -10.10 -14.28
C SER A 66 -12.00 -8.67 -14.01
N LEU A 67 -11.68 -8.34 -12.75
CA LEU A 67 -11.18 -7.03 -12.36
C LEU A 67 -9.83 -6.67 -12.99
N LYS A 68 -9.04 -7.66 -13.45
CA LYS A 68 -7.79 -7.40 -14.18
C LYS A 68 -8.00 -6.49 -15.39
N LYS A 69 -9.08 -6.72 -16.15
CA LYS A 69 -9.41 -5.90 -17.33
C LYS A 69 -9.79 -4.47 -16.93
N VAL A 70 -10.54 -4.33 -15.83
CA VAL A 70 -10.97 -3.04 -15.29
C VAL A 70 -9.77 -2.24 -14.81
N TYR A 71 -8.88 -2.84 -14.02
CA TYR A 71 -7.67 -2.16 -13.52
C TYR A 71 -6.71 -1.78 -14.64
N LYS A 72 -6.55 -2.64 -15.64
CA LYS A 72 -5.76 -2.32 -16.85
C LYS A 72 -6.36 -1.13 -17.60
N ALA A 73 -7.68 -1.09 -17.80
CA ALA A 73 -8.36 0.02 -18.47
C ALA A 73 -8.26 1.33 -17.69
N ALA A 74 -8.30 1.26 -16.36
CA ALA A 74 -8.15 2.41 -15.47
C ALA A 74 -6.69 2.87 -15.28
N GLY A 75 -5.71 2.13 -15.80
CA GLY A 75 -4.29 2.44 -15.64
C GLY A 75 -3.77 2.30 -14.21
N VAL A 76 -4.42 1.47 -13.37
CA VAL A 76 -4.02 1.27 -11.97
C VAL A 76 -3.27 -0.05 -11.78
N GLU A 77 -2.20 -0.01 -11.00
CA GLU A 77 -1.38 -1.19 -10.71
C GLU A 77 -2.00 -2.07 -9.63
N TYR A 78 -1.83 -3.38 -9.71
CA TYR A 78 -2.25 -4.31 -8.66
C TYR A 78 -1.18 -5.37 -8.42
N GLN A 79 -1.16 -5.94 -7.23
CA GLN A 79 -0.22 -7.02 -6.91
C GLN A 79 -0.75 -8.36 -7.44
N GLU A 80 0.07 -9.09 -8.18
CA GLU A 80 -0.26 -10.45 -8.60
C GLU A 80 0.11 -11.46 -7.52
N PHE A 81 -0.88 -12.19 -7.03
CA PHE A 81 -0.70 -13.31 -6.11
C PHE A 81 -0.92 -14.62 -6.86
N LYS A 82 -0.14 -15.65 -6.53
CA LYS A 82 -0.40 -17.00 -7.02
C LYS A 82 -1.52 -17.58 -6.16
N ARG A 83 -2.54 -18.15 -6.80
CA ARG A 83 -3.50 -19.01 -6.11
C ARG A 83 -2.81 -20.35 -5.93
N GLU A 84 -2.18 -20.58 -4.78
CA GLU A 84 -1.80 -21.94 -4.41
C GLU A 84 -3.09 -22.76 -4.21
N GLY A 85 -3.03 -24.03 -4.57
CA GLY A 85 -4.15 -24.86 -5.03
C GLY A 85 -5.39 -24.85 -4.13
N LEU A 86 -6.56 -24.93 -4.79
CA LEU A 86 -7.77 -25.53 -4.20
C LEU A 86 -7.50 -26.97 -3.78
#